data_AF-A0A9N8VCP4-F1
#
_entry.id   AF-A0A9N8VCP4-F1
#
_cell.length_a   1.000
_cell.length_b   1.000
_cell.length_c   1.000
_cell.angle_alpha   90.00
_cell.angle_beta   90.00
_cell.angle_gamma   90.00
#
_symmetry.space_group_name_H-M   'P 1'
#
loop_
_entity.id
_entity.type
_entity.pdbx_description
1 polymer ?
#
loop_
_entity_poly.entity_id
_entity_poly.type
_entity_poly.pdbx_seq_one_letter_code
_entity_poly.pdbx_strand_id
1 'polypeptide(L)'
;MANWKNVNNWTTKNCINWTKDYFNTAFKDLSAEHEGTSVKIDEVDNCSGDVDLSNRKGKIITIYDLQLDLRWSGNSPDGTEAKGTINLPEVAHDTSTEDIINVSVDDEDKSKEPIKDVVRQHLVPKIREKLQNFAKDLVENNSKDIYIEPSQLGVATPPRAATPVTAATVESTSNEAEVKTTSKTTKAVVNIAKLTESIEFQTSAELLYETYLDPNRVAIWTRAKPELARHVGGAFSLFGGNITGVFTELIPNQRIAQTWRLNTWPEGHYSNVVLRFDQKSDSTIVHLTHDGVPVGEEDIVRRNWQNYYWNPIKSVFGRTNRSGSNSGNRRRRKSYKSSKESGGGGGAFGFGITVAIVLTAVVLGFVYSTRSTSASSTTTSSSSL
;
A
#
# COMPACT_ATOMS: atom_id res chain seq x y z
N MET A 1 15.91 13.97 33.59
CA MET A 1 15.59 14.55 32.26
C MET A 1 16.46 13.85 31.25
N ALA A 2 15.90 13.30 30.17
CA ALA A 2 16.71 12.70 29.11
C ALA A 2 17.46 13.82 28.38
N ASN A 3 18.78 13.71 28.26
CA ASN A 3 19.58 14.71 27.55
C ASN A 3 19.34 14.53 26.04
N TRP A 4 18.53 15.41 25.45
CA TRP A 4 18.20 15.42 24.01
C TRP A 4 19.43 15.58 23.11
N LYS A 5 20.57 15.98 23.67
CA LYS A 5 21.88 16.11 23.01
C LYS A 5 22.70 14.81 22.96
N ASN A 6 22.13 13.68 23.41
CA ASN A 6 22.79 12.38 23.32
C ASN A 6 22.83 11.92 21.85
N VAL A 7 24.03 11.61 21.34
CA VAL A 7 24.31 11.12 19.97
C VAL A 7 23.44 9.92 19.57
N ASN A 8 22.97 9.13 20.54
CA ASN A 8 22.12 7.95 20.29
C ASN A 8 20.61 8.22 20.31
N ASN A 9 20.14 9.45 20.59
CA ASN A 9 18.74 9.80 20.36
C ASN A 9 18.48 10.05 18.87
N TRP A 10 17.34 9.56 18.38
CA TRP A 10 16.78 9.87 17.07
C TRP A 10 15.62 10.84 17.31
N THR A 11 15.61 11.98 16.63
CA THR A 11 14.45 12.88 16.56
C THR A 11 13.91 12.93 15.13
N THR A 12 12.61 12.67 14.97
CA THR A 12 11.92 12.64 13.67
C THR A 12 10.79 13.66 13.67
N LYS A 13 10.62 14.38 12.56
CA LYS A 13 9.49 15.27 12.28
C LYS A 13 8.80 14.79 11.01
N ASN A 14 7.50 14.56 11.11
CA ASN A 14 6.69 14.27 9.93
C ASN A 14 6.41 15.57 9.16
N CYS A 15 6.61 15.53 7.85
CA CYS A 15 6.55 16.67 6.94
C CYS A 15 5.51 16.50 5.83
N ILE A 16 4.60 15.52 5.92
CA ILE A 16 3.62 15.23 4.83
C ILE A 16 2.71 16.43 4.51
N ASN A 17 2.29 17.20 5.52
CA ASN A 17 1.44 18.37 5.31
C ASN A 17 2.20 19.49 4.59
N TRP A 18 3.42 19.79 5.03
CA TRP A 18 4.30 20.74 4.33
C TRP A 18 4.59 20.29 2.89
N THR A 19 4.75 18.99 2.66
CA THR A 19 5.00 18.41 1.33
C THR A 19 3.80 18.59 0.39
N LYS A 20 2.57 18.42 0.90
CA LYS A 20 1.34 18.70 0.14
C LYS A 20 1.27 20.18 -0.28
N ASP A 21 1.55 21.09 0.65
CA ASP A 21 1.56 22.53 0.36
C ASP A 21 2.71 22.90 -0.61
N TYR A 22 3.87 22.26 -0.46
CA TYR A 22 5.03 22.41 -1.34
C TYR A 22 4.69 21.99 -2.77
N PHE A 23 4.17 20.79 -3.01
CA PHE A 23 3.86 20.34 -4.38
C PHE A 23 2.71 21.12 -5.02
N ASN A 24 1.67 21.47 -4.24
CA ASN A 24 0.62 22.38 -4.70
C ASN A 24 1.18 23.74 -5.15
N THR A 25 2.27 24.22 -4.54
CA THR A 25 2.92 25.48 -4.92
C THR A 25 3.91 25.29 -6.07
N ALA A 26 4.72 24.22 -6.03
CA ALA A 26 5.81 23.96 -6.98
C ALA A 26 5.32 23.59 -8.39
N PHE A 27 4.12 23.00 -8.49
CA PHE A 27 3.52 22.58 -9.76
C PHE A 27 2.46 23.53 -10.33
N LYS A 28 1.94 24.48 -9.54
CA LYS A 28 0.82 25.37 -9.90
C LYS A 28 0.99 26.10 -11.24
N ASP A 29 2.20 26.59 -11.49
CA ASP A 29 2.53 27.39 -12.67
C ASP A 29 3.42 26.60 -13.65
N LEU A 30 3.46 25.27 -13.54
CA LEU A 30 4.31 24.43 -14.38
C LEU A 30 3.67 24.17 -15.75
N SER A 31 4.23 24.78 -16.77
CA SER A 31 3.80 24.64 -18.17
C SER A 31 4.95 24.30 -19.11
N ALA A 32 4.60 23.80 -20.29
CA ALA A 32 5.50 23.62 -21.42
C ALA A 32 4.80 23.96 -22.73
N GLU A 33 5.58 24.34 -23.74
CA GLU A 33 5.07 24.68 -25.07
C GLU A 33 6.04 24.13 -26.12
N HIS A 34 5.50 23.55 -27.19
CA HIS A 34 6.26 23.05 -28.33
C HIS A 34 5.39 23.08 -29.59
N GLU A 35 5.93 23.59 -30.69
CA GLU A 35 5.23 23.71 -31.99
C GLU A 35 3.81 24.32 -31.89
N GLY A 36 3.65 25.32 -31.02
CA GLY A 36 2.37 26.00 -30.76
C GLY A 36 1.37 25.20 -29.89
N THR A 37 1.69 23.96 -29.53
CA THR A 37 0.95 23.17 -28.55
C THR A 37 1.39 23.56 -27.15
N SER A 38 0.44 24.00 -26.32
CA SER A 38 0.68 24.39 -24.91
C SER A 38 0.12 23.35 -23.96
N VAL A 39 0.85 23.04 -22.89
CA VAL A 39 0.44 22.08 -21.84
C VAL A 39 0.79 22.63 -20.46
N LYS A 40 -0.01 22.32 -19.44
CA LYS A 40 0.20 22.75 -18.06
C LYS A 40 -0.34 21.75 -17.04
N ILE A 41 0.16 21.83 -15.82
CA ILE A 41 -0.49 21.23 -14.65
C ILE A 41 -1.63 22.16 -14.21
N ASP A 42 -2.77 21.58 -13.84
CA ASP A 42 -3.92 22.29 -13.27
C ASP A 42 -3.97 22.16 -11.75
N GLU A 43 -3.76 20.95 -11.22
CA GLU A 43 -3.81 20.66 -9.79
C GLU A 43 -3.05 19.37 -9.40
N VAL A 44 -2.78 19.21 -8.11
CA VAL A 44 -2.31 17.96 -7.49
C VAL A 44 -3.54 17.22 -6.94
N ASP A 45 -4.02 16.22 -7.69
CA ASP A 45 -5.22 15.41 -7.39
C ASP A 45 -4.95 14.49 -6.18
N ASN A 46 -3.73 13.93 -6.11
CA ASN A 46 -3.27 13.10 -5.01
C ASN A 46 -1.84 13.42 -4.59
N CYS A 47 -1.60 13.42 -3.28
CA CYS A 47 -0.27 13.42 -2.67
C CYS A 47 -0.35 12.61 -1.38
N SER A 48 0.12 11.36 -1.42
CA SER A 48 -0.03 10.39 -0.35
C SER A 48 1.25 9.57 -0.16
N GLY A 49 1.41 8.95 1.00
CA GLY A 49 2.67 8.33 1.44
C GLY A 49 3.24 9.03 2.67
N ASP A 50 4.52 8.80 2.93
CA ASP A 50 5.21 9.23 4.14
C ASP A 50 6.40 10.15 3.80
N VAL A 51 6.62 11.17 4.63
CA VAL A 51 7.74 12.11 4.52
C VAL A 51 8.21 12.47 5.92
N ASP A 52 9.40 12.02 6.28
CA ASP A 52 9.99 12.22 7.60
C ASP A 52 11.39 12.83 7.49
N LEU A 53 11.61 13.90 8.26
CA LEU A 53 12.93 14.50 8.47
C LEU A 53 13.50 13.99 9.80
N SER A 54 14.65 13.33 9.74
CA SER A 54 15.25 12.59 10.85
C SER A 54 16.64 13.14 11.21
N ASN A 55 16.88 13.52 12.47
CA ASN A 55 18.26 13.74 12.97
C ASN A 55 18.78 12.49 13.69
N ARG A 56 19.91 11.98 13.21
CA ARG A 56 20.65 10.87 13.82
C ARG A 56 22.14 11.24 13.90
N LYS A 57 22.71 11.24 15.11
CA LYS A 57 24.13 11.59 15.36
C LYS A 57 24.56 12.96 14.82
N GLY A 58 23.65 13.95 14.79
CA GLY A 58 23.93 15.29 14.24
C GLY A 58 23.86 15.37 12.71
N LYS A 59 23.41 14.31 12.02
CA LYS A 59 23.13 14.33 10.59
C LYS A 59 21.62 14.30 10.36
N ILE A 60 21.15 15.19 9.51
CA ILE A 60 19.78 15.17 9.00
C ILE A 60 19.71 14.16 7.84
N ILE A 61 18.68 13.34 7.87
CA ILE A 61 18.35 12.30 6.90
C ILE A 61 16.89 12.53 6.51
N THR A 62 16.63 12.59 5.20
CA THR A 62 15.27 12.57 4.64
C THR A 62 14.89 11.13 4.35
N ILE A 63 13.72 10.71 4.83
CA ILE A 63 13.11 9.43 4.45
C ILE A 63 11.74 9.79 3.90
N TYR A 64 11.50 9.47 2.62
CA TYR A 64 10.20 9.68 2.01
C TYR A 64 9.93 8.60 0.97
N ASP A 65 8.64 8.30 0.81
CA ASP A 65 8.04 7.42 -0.19
C ASP A 65 6.64 7.98 -0.47
N LEU A 66 6.40 8.41 -1.70
CA LEU A 66 5.23 9.18 -2.10
C LEU A 66 4.62 8.70 -3.41
N GLN A 67 3.30 8.58 -3.42
CA GLN A 67 2.49 8.55 -4.64
C GLN A 67 1.93 9.94 -4.91
N LEU A 68 2.13 10.44 -6.14
CA LEU A 68 1.58 11.70 -6.64
C LEU A 68 0.71 11.46 -7.88
N ASP A 69 -0.46 12.10 -7.95
CA ASP A 69 -1.27 12.16 -9.16
C ASP A 69 -1.53 13.64 -9.51
N LEU A 70 -1.13 14.05 -10.72
CA LEU A 70 -1.16 15.43 -11.19
C LEU A 70 -2.15 15.54 -12.36
N ARG A 71 -3.09 16.48 -12.30
CA ARG A 71 -4.01 16.78 -13.41
C ARG A 71 -3.35 17.75 -14.38
N TRP A 72 -3.50 17.49 -15.67
CA TRP A 72 -2.95 18.33 -16.72
C TRP A 72 -3.98 18.62 -17.80
N SER A 73 -3.83 19.77 -18.45
CA SER A 73 -4.55 20.16 -19.66
C SER A 73 -3.62 20.77 -20.69
N GLY A 74 -4.02 20.71 -21.96
CA GLY A 74 -3.26 21.28 -23.05
C GLY A 74 -4.04 21.43 -24.34
N ASN A 75 -3.61 22.39 -25.15
CA ASN A 75 -4.29 22.84 -26.36
C ASN A 75 -3.31 22.83 -27.54
N SER A 76 -3.70 22.21 -28.65
CA SER A 76 -3.03 22.24 -29.95
C SER A 76 -3.41 23.50 -30.74
N PRO A 77 -2.55 24.01 -31.64
CA PRO A 77 -2.90 25.12 -32.55
C PRO A 77 -4.11 24.82 -33.45
N ASP A 78 -4.45 23.56 -33.69
CA ASP A 78 -5.66 23.14 -34.43
C ASP A 78 -6.96 23.32 -33.62
N GLY A 79 -6.90 23.87 -32.40
CA GLY A 79 -8.05 24.01 -31.50
C GLY A 79 -8.46 22.72 -30.79
N THR A 80 -7.64 21.66 -30.87
CA THR A 80 -7.87 20.41 -30.14
C THR A 80 -7.42 20.55 -28.69
N GLU A 81 -8.32 20.28 -27.75
CA GLU A 81 -8.04 20.27 -26.32
C GLU A 81 -7.85 18.82 -25.80
N ALA A 82 -6.92 18.63 -24.87
CA ALA A 82 -6.71 17.38 -24.15
C ALA A 82 -6.58 17.62 -22.64
N LYS A 83 -7.01 16.62 -21.86
CA LYS A 83 -6.86 16.56 -20.40
C LYS A 83 -6.49 15.14 -20.00
N GLY A 84 -5.83 14.99 -18.86
CA GLY A 84 -5.50 13.68 -18.31
C GLY A 84 -4.78 13.77 -16.97
N THR A 85 -4.11 12.66 -16.63
CA THR A 85 -3.36 12.51 -15.38
C THR A 85 -1.91 12.14 -15.67
N ILE A 86 -1.00 12.69 -14.87
CA ILE A 86 0.37 12.20 -14.73
C ILE A 86 0.44 11.51 -13.38
N ASN A 87 0.53 10.17 -13.40
CA ASN A 87 0.66 9.33 -12.21
C ASN A 87 2.15 9.05 -11.96
N LEU A 88 2.60 9.30 -10.74
CA LEU A 88 3.90 8.93 -10.21
C LEU A 88 3.61 7.97 -9.04
N PRO A 89 3.73 6.64 -9.25
CA PRO A 89 3.34 5.64 -8.26
C PRO A 89 4.31 5.58 -7.07
N GLU A 90 5.55 6.05 -7.27
CA GLU A 90 6.63 6.02 -6.29
C GLU A 90 7.58 7.20 -6.56
N VAL A 91 7.82 8.00 -5.52
CA VAL A 91 8.82 9.09 -5.46
C VAL A 91 9.49 8.94 -4.10
N ALA A 92 10.68 8.33 -4.07
CA ALA A 92 11.36 7.95 -2.85
C ALA A 92 12.75 8.58 -2.69
N HIS A 93 13.33 8.47 -1.50
CA HIS A 93 14.59 9.13 -1.12
C HIS A 93 15.86 8.59 -1.81
N ASP A 94 15.77 7.43 -2.46
CA ASP A 94 16.84 6.66 -3.08
C ASP A 94 16.62 6.40 -4.59
N THR A 95 15.39 6.64 -5.10
CA THR A 95 15.09 6.65 -6.54
C THR A 95 15.77 7.84 -7.20
N SER A 96 16.82 7.58 -7.99
CA SER A 96 17.75 8.63 -8.43
C SER A 96 17.81 8.88 -9.93
N THR A 97 17.09 8.13 -10.78
CA THR A 97 17.10 8.37 -12.24
C THR A 97 15.91 7.84 -13.05
N GLU A 98 15.09 6.92 -12.54
CA GLU A 98 14.10 6.18 -13.33
C GLU A 98 12.68 6.19 -12.73
N ASP A 99 12.22 7.35 -12.24
CA ASP A 99 10.83 7.52 -11.79
C ASP A 99 9.85 7.10 -12.91
N ILE A 100 9.00 6.13 -12.59
CA ILE A 100 7.98 5.58 -13.50
C ILE A 100 6.85 6.61 -13.63
N ILE A 101 6.97 7.52 -14.59
CA ILE A 101 5.98 8.58 -14.80
C ILE A 101 4.99 8.15 -15.90
N ASN A 102 3.76 7.85 -15.49
CA ASN A 102 2.68 7.37 -16.34
C ASN A 102 1.79 8.55 -16.80
N VAL A 103 1.81 8.87 -18.11
CA VAL A 103 0.96 9.93 -18.69
C VAL A 103 -0.25 9.33 -19.40
N SER A 104 -1.45 9.63 -18.89
CA SER A 104 -2.75 9.28 -19.49
C SER A 104 -3.45 10.50 -20.12
N VAL A 105 -4.47 10.23 -20.94
CA VAL A 105 -5.45 11.18 -21.48
C VAL A 105 -6.83 10.62 -21.12
N ASP A 106 -7.74 11.46 -20.62
CA ASP A 106 -9.05 10.99 -20.11
C ASP A 106 -9.94 10.44 -21.25
N ASP A 107 -10.01 11.15 -22.37
CA ASP A 107 -10.72 10.77 -23.60
C ASP A 107 -9.71 10.47 -24.72
N GLU A 108 -9.14 9.27 -24.71
CA GLU A 108 -8.03 8.88 -25.61
C GLU A 108 -8.46 8.82 -27.09
N ASP A 109 -7.89 9.71 -27.90
CA ASP A 109 -8.09 9.81 -29.34
C ASP A 109 -6.77 10.18 -30.04
N LYS A 110 -6.61 9.79 -31.30
CA LYS A 110 -5.40 10.01 -32.11
C LYS A 110 -5.09 11.49 -32.32
N SER A 111 -6.11 12.36 -32.35
CA SER A 111 -5.92 13.82 -32.42
C SER A 111 -5.17 14.39 -31.21
N LYS A 112 -5.16 13.68 -30.08
CA LYS A 112 -4.56 14.12 -28.80
C LYS A 112 -3.19 13.51 -28.53
N GLU A 113 -2.74 12.53 -29.34
CA GLU A 113 -1.39 11.95 -29.22
C GLU A 113 -0.27 13.01 -29.28
N PRO A 114 -0.29 14.01 -30.18
CA PRO A 114 0.74 15.05 -30.19
C PRO A 114 0.82 15.84 -28.87
N ILE A 115 -0.32 16.15 -28.26
CA ILE A 115 -0.38 16.87 -26.97
C ILE A 115 0.19 15.98 -25.85
N LYS A 116 -0.15 14.69 -25.84
CA LYS A 116 0.37 13.68 -24.90
C LYS A 116 1.89 13.53 -25.02
N ASP A 117 2.44 13.64 -26.23
CA ASP A 117 3.89 13.59 -26.45
C ASP A 117 4.59 14.88 -26.03
N VAL A 118 3.98 16.07 -26.21
CA VAL A 118 4.50 17.32 -25.64
C VAL A 118 4.55 17.27 -24.11
N VAL A 119 3.54 16.68 -23.45
CA VAL A 119 3.59 16.42 -21.99
C VAL A 119 4.79 15.55 -21.63
N ARG A 120 4.98 14.41 -22.32
CA ARG A 120 6.08 13.46 -22.06
C ARG A 120 7.46 14.05 -22.32
N GLN A 121 7.62 14.84 -23.38
CA GLN A 121 8.91 15.35 -23.83
C GLN A 121 9.31 16.68 -23.17
N HIS A 122 8.36 17.51 -22.74
CA HIS A 122 8.65 18.87 -22.25
C HIS A 122 8.07 19.23 -20.89
N LEU A 123 6.94 18.63 -20.46
CA LEU A 123 6.39 18.87 -19.12
C LEU A 123 7.00 17.92 -18.07
N VAL A 124 7.09 16.62 -18.39
CA VAL A 124 7.65 15.59 -17.49
C VAL A 124 9.10 15.88 -17.07
N PRO A 125 10.02 16.36 -17.94
CA PRO A 125 11.37 16.75 -17.49
C PRO A 125 11.37 17.89 -16.47
N LYS A 126 10.46 18.87 -16.61
CA LYS A 126 10.31 19.96 -15.63
C LYS A 126 9.74 19.46 -14.29
N ILE A 127 8.85 18.47 -14.33
CA ILE A 127 8.36 17.79 -13.10
C ILE A 127 9.55 17.13 -12.39
N ARG A 128 10.38 16.37 -13.12
CA ARG A 128 11.60 15.74 -12.57
C ARG A 128 12.57 16.75 -11.96
N GLU A 129 12.79 17.90 -12.61
CA GLU A 129 13.62 18.98 -12.05
C GLU A 129 13.08 19.50 -10.71
N LYS A 130 11.76 19.62 -10.54
CA LYS A 130 11.15 19.98 -9.25
C LYS A 130 11.34 18.86 -8.20
N LEU A 131 11.13 17.60 -8.58
CA LEU A 131 11.33 16.45 -7.68
C LEU A 131 12.79 16.31 -7.21
N GLN A 132 13.77 16.58 -8.08
CA GLN A 132 15.19 16.58 -7.71
C GLN A 132 15.55 17.64 -6.65
N ASN A 133 14.84 18.78 -6.63
CA ASN A 133 15.04 19.83 -5.63
C ASN A 133 14.27 19.57 -4.32
N PHE A 134 13.21 18.76 -4.34
CA PHE A 134 12.35 18.50 -3.18
C PHE A 134 13.13 18.08 -1.92
N ALA A 135 14.04 17.11 -2.01
CA ALA A 135 14.81 16.63 -0.86
C ALA A 135 15.64 17.73 -0.19
N LYS A 136 16.22 18.65 -1.00
CA LYS A 136 16.97 19.81 -0.52
C LYS A 136 16.03 20.83 0.15
N ASP A 137 14.94 21.19 -0.52
CA ASP A 137 13.98 22.17 -0.01
C ASP A 137 13.30 21.69 1.28
N LEU A 138 13.02 20.38 1.38
CA LEU A 138 12.52 19.70 2.57
C LEU A 138 13.47 19.91 3.76
N VAL A 139 14.77 19.68 3.58
CA VAL A 139 15.79 19.95 4.62
C VAL A 139 15.86 21.43 4.95
N GLU A 140 15.97 22.32 3.96
CA GLU A 140 16.15 23.76 4.20
C GLU A 140 15.00 24.39 4.99
N ASN A 141 13.76 23.99 4.68
CA ASN A 141 12.57 24.53 5.34
C ASN A 141 12.24 23.85 6.70
N ASN A 142 12.58 22.57 6.89
CA ASN A 142 12.12 21.80 8.06
C ASN A 142 13.21 21.43 9.08
N SER A 143 14.50 21.61 8.74
CA SER A 143 15.64 21.24 9.60
C SER A 143 15.74 22.01 10.92
N LYS A 144 15.30 23.27 10.95
CA LYS A 144 15.55 24.21 12.07
C LYS A 144 15.07 23.71 13.43
N ASP A 145 14.00 22.93 13.46
CA ASP A 145 13.41 22.38 14.70
C ASP A 145 14.10 21.10 15.20
N ILE A 146 14.94 20.47 14.36
CA ILE A 146 15.55 19.16 14.60
C ILE A 146 17.08 19.21 14.59
N TYR A 147 17.67 20.25 14.00
CA TYR A 147 19.12 20.40 13.91
C TYR A 147 19.74 20.58 15.31
N ILE A 148 20.75 19.76 15.60
CA ILE A 148 21.55 19.83 16.82
C ILE A 148 22.97 20.12 16.40
N GLU A 149 23.48 21.28 16.80
CA GLU A 149 24.86 21.70 16.62
C GLU A 149 25.85 20.60 17.03
N PRO A 150 26.83 20.19 16.20
CA PRO A 150 27.79 19.14 16.53
C PRO A 150 28.58 19.42 17.81
N SER A 151 28.83 20.70 18.11
CA SER A 151 29.45 21.19 19.35
C SER A 151 28.66 20.87 20.63
N GLN A 152 27.37 20.56 20.50
CA GLN A 152 26.49 20.24 21.61
C GLN A 152 26.30 18.73 21.84
N LEU A 153 26.80 17.88 20.94
CA LEU A 153 26.67 16.42 21.02
C LEU A 153 27.45 15.85 22.22
N GLY A 154 26.79 15.02 23.04
CA GLY A 154 27.42 14.35 24.18
C GLY A 154 28.41 13.24 23.77
N VAL A 155 29.49 13.08 24.53
CA VAL A 155 30.53 12.06 24.28
C VAL A 155 29.95 10.65 24.42
N ALA A 156 30.25 9.77 23.44
CA ALA A 156 29.78 8.39 23.45
C ALA A 156 30.40 7.57 24.59
N THR A 157 29.58 6.84 25.34
CA THR A 157 30.03 5.97 26.44
C THR A 157 30.70 4.70 25.88
N PRO A 158 31.90 4.31 26.35
CA PRO A 158 32.60 3.14 25.83
C PRO A 158 31.95 1.81 26.28
N PRO A 159 32.11 0.71 25.51
CA PRO A 159 31.52 -0.58 25.85
C PRO A 159 32.28 -1.25 27.00
N ARG A 160 31.53 -1.75 28.00
CA ARG A 160 32.09 -2.43 29.17
C ARG A 160 32.43 -3.89 28.86
N ALA A 161 33.69 -4.27 29.04
CA ALA A 161 34.14 -5.66 28.93
C ALA A 161 33.56 -6.54 30.06
N ALA A 162 33.30 -7.81 29.75
CA ALA A 162 32.75 -8.80 30.68
C ALA A 162 33.83 -9.71 31.27
N THR A 163 33.71 -10.03 32.56
CA THR A 163 34.47 -11.11 33.23
C THR A 163 33.48 -12.09 33.89
N PRO A 164 33.75 -13.42 33.85
CA PRO A 164 32.85 -14.43 34.40
C PRO A 164 33.09 -14.67 35.90
N VAL A 165 32.07 -15.20 36.59
CA VAL A 165 32.15 -15.60 38.02
C VAL A 165 31.63 -17.03 38.18
N THR A 166 32.34 -17.84 38.96
CA THR A 166 32.01 -19.24 39.27
C THR A 166 31.21 -19.32 40.58
N ALA A 167 30.31 -20.29 40.73
CA ALA A 167 29.38 -20.39 41.85
C ALA A 167 29.82 -21.35 42.98
N ALA A 168 29.45 -21.04 44.23
CA ALA A 168 29.43 -21.99 45.35
C ALA A 168 28.40 -21.60 46.44
N THR A 169 27.89 -22.63 47.12
CA THR A 169 26.64 -22.80 47.89
C THR A 169 26.51 -22.09 49.26
N VAL A 170 25.27 -22.09 49.77
CA VAL A 170 24.69 -21.47 50.99
C VAL A 170 25.03 -22.10 52.35
N GLU A 171 24.83 -21.32 53.43
CA GLU A 171 24.14 -21.77 54.66
C GLU A 171 23.44 -20.58 55.39
N SER A 172 22.59 -20.81 56.39
CA SER A 172 21.65 -19.81 56.93
C SER A 172 21.40 -19.91 58.43
N THR A 173 21.26 -18.75 59.11
CA THR A 173 20.59 -18.62 60.44
C THR A 173 19.95 -17.24 60.61
N SER A 174 18.91 -17.16 61.43
CA SER A 174 17.93 -16.07 61.52
C SER A 174 18.20 -15.00 62.57
N ASN A 175 17.77 -13.75 62.32
CA ASN A 175 16.90 -13.01 63.24
C ASN A 175 16.21 -11.80 62.58
N GLU A 176 15.18 -11.30 63.25
CA GLU A 176 14.08 -10.48 62.72
C GLU A 176 14.26 -8.96 62.97
N ALA A 177 14.17 -8.14 61.90
CA ALA A 177 13.40 -6.87 61.88
C ALA A 177 13.54 -6.11 60.53
N GLU A 178 12.38 -5.84 59.91
CA GLU A 178 12.09 -4.76 58.94
C GLU A 178 12.70 -4.79 57.50
N VAL A 179 11.99 -4.06 56.62
CA VAL A 179 12.25 -3.72 55.20
C VAL A 179 11.90 -4.78 54.13
N LYS A 180 10.76 -4.52 53.47
CA LYS A 180 10.37 -5.09 52.17
C LYS A 180 11.49 -4.88 51.13
N THR A 181 11.86 -5.90 50.36
CA THR A 181 12.16 -5.74 48.92
C THR A 181 11.97 -7.05 48.16
N THR A 182 10.98 -7.04 47.27
CA THR A 182 10.73 -8.08 46.27
C THR A 182 11.90 -8.18 45.27
N SER A 183 12.23 -9.39 44.85
CA SER A 183 13.12 -9.68 43.73
C SER A 183 12.80 -8.82 42.50
N LYS A 184 13.77 -8.03 42.02
CA LYS A 184 13.64 -7.22 40.80
C LYS A 184 14.54 -7.73 39.68
N THR A 185 13.93 -8.49 38.78
CA THR A 185 14.39 -8.68 37.40
C THR A 185 14.55 -7.31 36.74
N THR A 186 15.76 -6.95 36.31
CA THR A 186 16.04 -5.66 35.66
C THR A 186 15.55 -5.66 34.21
N LYS A 187 14.23 -5.50 34.04
CA LYS A 187 13.62 -5.13 32.76
C LYS A 187 14.05 -3.70 32.40
N ALA A 188 14.33 -3.45 31.12
CA ALA A 188 14.39 -2.09 30.60
C ALA A 188 13.00 -1.44 30.79
N VAL A 189 12.95 -0.32 31.51
CA VAL A 189 11.70 0.41 31.75
C VAL A 189 11.41 1.26 30.53
N VAL A 190 10.75 0.67 29.54
CA VAL A 190 10.06 1.41 28.48
C VAL A 190 8.85 2.10 29.12
N ASN A 191 8.73 3.41 28.96
CA ASN A 191 7.50 4.10 29.36
C ASN A 191 6.37 3.64 28.44
N ILE A 192 5.28 3.17 29.03
CA ILE A 192 4.15 2.61 28.32
C ILE A 192 2.89 3.46 28.48
N ALA A 193 2.05 3.40 27.45
CA ALA A 193 0.73 3.99 27.38
C ALA A 193 -0.33 2.94 27.05
N LYS A 194 -1.59 3.36 27.21
CA LYS A 194 -2.77 2.54 27.04
C LYS A 194 -3.76 3.24 26.12
N LEU A 195 -4.09 2.58 25.02
CA LEU A 195 -5.11 2.98 24.06
C LEU A 195 -6.42 2.23 24.34
N THR A 196 -7.55 2.93 24.28
CA THR A 196 -8.88 2.33 24.38
C THR A 196 -9.79 2.93 23.32
N GLU A 197 -10.47 2.09 22.54
CA GLU A 197 -11.38 2.50 21.48
C GLU A 197 -12.65 1.65 21.51
N SER A 198 -13.73 2.12 20.87
CA SER A 198 -14.97 1.36 20.72
C SER A 198 -15.55 1.60 19.33
N ILE A 199 -15.73 0.52 18.57
CA ILE A 199 -16.06 0.57 17.14
C ILE A 199 -17.25 -0.34 16.87
N GLU A 200 -18.29 0.21 16.26
CA GLU A 200 -19.47 -0.55 15.85
C GLU A 200 -19.29 -1.19 14.47
N PHE A 201 -19.78 -2.43 14.35
CA PHE A 201 -19.84 -3.21 13.11
C PHE A 201 -21.24 -3.79 12.90
N GLN A 202 -21.75 -3.70 11.68
CA GLN A 202 -23.08 -4.15 11.27
C GLN A 202 -23.10 -5.67 10.96
N THR A 203 -22.84 -6.48 11.98
CA THR A 203 -22.72 -7.95 11.93
C THR A 203 -22.79 -8.55 13.34
N SER A 204 -22.91 -9.88 13.45
CA SER A 204 -22.86 -10.60 14.73
C SER A 204 -21.43 -10.74 15.29
N ALA A 205 -21.35 -10.87 16.61
CA ALA A 205 -20.14 -11.11 17.38
C ALA A 205 -19.46 -12.43 17.00
N GLU A 206 -20.25 -13.47 16.65
CA GLU A 206 -19.76 -14.73 16.11
C GLU A 206 -19.00 -14.53 14.80
N LEU A 207 -19.60 -13.83 13.83
CA LEU A 207 -18.95 -13.57 12.54
C LEU A 207 -17.70 -12.68 12.67
N LEU A 208 -17.68 -11.75 13.61
CA LEU A 208 -16.48 -10.96 13.95
C LEU A 208 -15.39 -11.84 14.58
N TYR A 209 -15.74 -12.65 15.56
CA TYR A 209 -14.82 -13.57 16.23
C TYR A 209 -14.15 -14.52 15.23
N GLU A 210 -14.92 -15.11 14.33
CA GLU A 210 -14.40 -15.90 13.20
C GLU A 210 -13.52 -15.07 12.25
N THR A 211 -13.85 -13.79 12.01
CA THR A 211 -13.06 -12.92 11.11
C THR A 211 -11.68 -12.56 11.67
N TYR A 212 -11.48 -12.66 12.99
CA TYR A 212 -10.17 -12.52 13.64
C TYR A 212 -9.36 -13.82 13.73
N LEU A 213 -9.99 -14.99 13.60
CA LEU A 213 -9.39 -16.29 13.96
C LEU A 213 -9.41 -17.35 12.85
N ASP A 214 -10.17 -17.16 11.76
CA ASP A 214 -10.09 -18.02 10.57
C ASP A 214 -9.02 -17.49 9.60
N PRO A 215 -8.02 -18.31 9.19
CA PRO A 215 -6.96 -17.87 8.28
C PRO A 215 -7.45 -17.31 6.94
N ASN A 216 -8.55 -17.84 6.40
CA ASN A 216 -9.07 -17.40 5.11
C ASN A 216 -9.74 -16.02 5.25
N ARG A 217 -10.53 -15.81 6.31
CA ARG A 217 -11.12 -14.49 6.63
C ARG A 217 -10.06 -13.45 6.95
N VAL A 218 -9.02 -13.83 7.70
CA VAL A 218 -7.89 -12.95 8.02
C VAL A 218 -7.12 -12.54 6.76
N ALA A 219 -6.89 -13.47 5.82
CA ALA A 219 -6.26 -13.15 4.54
C ALA A 219 -7.03 -12.10 3.72
N ILE A 220 -8.37 -12.09 3.77
CA ILE A 220 -9.20 -11.13 3.03
C ILE A 220 -8.98 -9.70 3.52
N TRP A 221 -8.95 -9.45 4.83
CA TRP A 221 -8.84 -8.08 5.36
C TRP A 221 -7.38 -7.62 5.52
N THR A 222 -6.43 -8.53 5.75
CA THR A 222 -4.99 -8.20 5.76
C THR A 222 -4.36 -8.09 4.36
N ARG A 223 -5.00 -8.65 3.32
CA ARG A 223 -4.49 -8.78 1.94
C ARG A 223 -3.17 -9.54 1.80
N ALA A 224 -2.74 -10.24 2.85
CA ALA A 224 -1.53 -11.06 2.89
C ALA A 224 -1.90 -12.46 3.44
N LYS A 225 -1.03 -13.46 3.24
CA LYS A 225 -1.22 -14.77 3.86
C LYS A 225 -0.88 -14.66 5.36
N PRO A 226 -1.82 -14.88 6.30
CA PRO A 226 -1.52 -14.87 7.72
C PRO A 226 -0.98 -16.24 8.14
N GLU A 227 -0.19 -16.25 9.21
CA GLU A 227 0.12 -17.46 9.96
C GLU A 227 -0.54 -17.31 11.33
N LEU A 228 -1.40 -18.25 11.72
CA LEU A 228 -2.07 -18.19 13.02
C LEU A 228 -2.39 -19.58 13.54
N ALA A 229 -2.13 -19.80 14.83
CA ALA A 229 -2.51 -21.00 15.54
C ALA A 229 -3.72 -20.69 16.44
N ARG A 230 -4.90 -21.21 16.09
CA ARG A 230 -6.18 -20.90 16.77
C ARG A 230 -6.34 -21.71 18.08
N HIS A 231 -5.49 -21.42 19.06
CA HIS A 231 -5.61 -21.90 20.43
C HIS A 231 -4.93 -20.92 21.40
N VAL A 232 -5.24 -21.02 22.69
CA VAL A 232 -4.50 -20.27 23.73
C VAL A 232 -3.05 -20.73 23.75
N GLY A 233 -2.11 -19.79 23.80
CA GLY A 233 -0.68 -20.03 23.59
C GLY A 233 -0.27 -20.14 22.12
N GLY A 234 -1.21 -20.05 21.17
CA GLY A 234 -0.94 -20.09 19.74
C GLY A 234 -0.32 -18.78 19.25
N ALA A 235 0.79 -18.88 18.51
CA ALA A 235 1.43 -17.73 17.87
C ALA A 235 0.65 -17.26 16.64
N PHE A 236 0.80 -15.99 16.29
CA PHE A 236 0.33 -15.43 15.04
C PHE A 236 1.33 -14.42 14.43
N SER A 237 1.25 -14.30 13.11
CA SER A 237 2.03 -13.41 12.25
C SER A 237 1.10 -12.80 11.20
N LEU A 238 1.01 -11.47 11.18
CA LEU A 238 0.16 -10.70 10.26
C LEU A 238 1.00 -9.72 9.45
N PHE A 239 0.49 -9.34 8.27
CA PHE A 239 1.12 -8.36 7.37
C PHE A 239 2.59 -8.72 7.06
N GLY A 240 2.83 -9.98 6.66
CA GLY A 240 4.18 -10.46 6.31
C GLY A 240 5.17 -10.53 7.47
N GLY A 241 4.69 -10.67 8.71
CA GLY A 241 5.54 -10.67 9.91
C GLY A 241 5.84 -9.29 10.49
N ASN A 242 5.25 -8.22 9.94
CA ASN A 242 5.33 -6.89 10.52
C ASN A 242 4.68 -6.83 11.93
N ILE A 243 3.59 -7.58 12.12
CA ILE A 243 2.92 -7.73 13.42
C ILE A 243 3.03 -9.19 13.87
N THR A 244 3.52 -9.40 15.09
CA THR A 244 3.61 -10.73 15.71
C THR A 244 3.08 -10.74 17.14
N GLY A 245 2.68 -11.91 17.61
CA GLY A 245 2.23 -12.10 18.98
C GLY A 245 1.72 -13.52 19.26
N VAL A 246 1.06 -13.68 20.41
CA VAL A 246 0.52 -14.95 20.91
C VAL A 246 -0.86 -14.71 21.51
N PHE A 247 -1.84 -15.57 21.19
CA PHE A 247 -3.15 -15.53 21.83
C PHE A 247 -3.05 -15.94 23.31
N THR A 248 -3.35 -15.02 24.22
CA THR A 248 -3.29 -15.27 25.67
C THR A 248 -4.63 -15.72 26.25
N GLU A 249 -5.74 -15.38 25.59
CA GLU A 249 -7.09 -15.74 26.01
C GLU A 249 -8.04 -15.78 24.80
N LEU A 250 -8.86 -16.83 24.69
CA LEU A 250 -9.86 -16.97 23.62
C LEU A 250 -11.18 -17.43 24.23
N ILE A 251 -12.14 -16.51 24.38
CA ILE A 251 -13.53 -16.83 24.78
C ILE A 251 -14.43 -16.66 23.56
N PRO A 252 -15.05 -17.74 23.05
CA PRO A 252 -15.93 -17.70 21.88
C PRO A 252 -16.95 -16.57 21.93
N ASN A 253 -16.99 -15.79 20.85
CA ASN A 253 -17.96 -14.71 20.59
C ASN A 253 -17.97 -13.57 21.62
N GLN A 254 -17.02 -13.53 22.57
CA GLN A 254 -16.99 -12.55 23.67
C GLN A 254 -15.65 -11.82 23.79
N ARG A 255 -14.52 -12.54 23.69
CA ARG A 255 -13.21 -11.96 24.03
C ARG A 255 -12.05 -12.64 23.31
N ILE A 256 -11.14 -11.83 22.77
CA ILE A 256 -9.82 -12.25 22.31
C ILE A 256 -8.81 -11.39 23.08
N ALA A 257 -7.88 -12.02 23.79
CA ALA A 257 -6.70 -11.36 24.33
C ALA A 257 -5.45 -11.96 23.72
N GLN A 258 -4.47 -11.11 23.44
CA GLN A 258 -3.24 -11.49 22.76
C GLN A 258 -2.09 -10.55 23.15
N THR A 259 -0.86 -11.06 23.12
CA THR A 259 0.30 -10.18 23.00
C THR A 259 0.38 -9.61 21.60
N TRP A 260 1.00 -8.46 21.45
CA TRP A 260 1.13 -7.76 20.17
C TRP A 260 2.43 -6.95 20.16
N ARG A 261 3.15 -6.97 19.04
CA ARG A 261 4.27 -6.05 18.77
C ARG A 261 4.41 -5.78 17.27
N LEU A 262 4.99 -4.63 16.95
CA LEU A 262 5.62 -4.42 15.64
C LEU A 262 7.00 -5.08 15.62
N ASN A 263 7.49 -5.40 14.42
CA ASN A 263 8.88 -5.82 14.21
C ASN A 263 9.88 -4.70 14.55
N THR A 264 9.49 -3.43 14.39
CA THR A 264 10.28 -2.22 14.72
C THR A 264 10.40 -1.96 16.22
N TRP A 265 9.54 -2.55 17.04
CA TRP A 265 9.58 -2.36 18.49
C TRP A 265 10.76 -3.10 19.14
N PRO A 266 11.31 -2.58 20.25
CA PRO A 266 12.44 -3.17 20.95
C PRO A 266 12.29 -4.67 21.21
N GLU A 267 13.38 -5.41 21.09
CA GLU A 267 13.37 -6.85 21.30
C GLU A 267 12.88 -7.21 22.71
N GLY A 268 11.94 -8.16 22.79
CA GLY A 268 11.27 -8.54 24.03
C GLY A 268 10.17 -7.58 24.51
N HIS A 269 9.94 -6.44 23.84
CA HIS A 269 8.81 -5.56 24.16
C HIS A 269 7.53 -6.03 23.47
N TYR A 270 6.57 -6.49 24.28
CA TYR A 270 5.24 -6.89 23.85
C TYR A 270 4.20 -6.07 24.61
N SER A 271 3.25 -5.52 23.86
CA SER A 271 2.00 -4.96 24.38
C SER A 271 0.94 -6.06 24.53
N ASN A 272 -0.13 -5.76 25.25
CA ASN A 272 -1.30 -6.62 25.42
C ASN A 272 -2.51 -5.98 24.74
N VAL A 273 -3.10 -6.69 23.80
CA VAL A 273 -4.34 -6.31 23.10
C VAL A 273 -5.48 -7.16 23.66
N VAL A 274 -6.59 -6.53 24.00
CA VAL A 274 -7.85 -7.17 24.38
C VAL A 274 -8.96 -6.59 23.51
N LEU A 275 -9.63 -7.47 22.77
CA LEU A 275 -10.86 -7.20 22.03
C LEU A 275 -12.02 -7.81 22.80
N ARG A 276 -13.01 -6.99 23.17
CA ARG A 276 -14.29 -7.46 23.74
C ARG A 276 -15.42 -7.19 22.77
N PHE A 277 -16.20 -8.23 22.45
CA PHE A 277 -17.37 -8.16 21.59
C PHE A 277 -18.63 -7.98 22.45
N ASP A 278 -19.36 -6.89 22.22
CA ASP A 278 -20.63 -6.58 22.88
C ASP A 278 -21.75 -6.59 21.83
N GLN A 279 -22.46 -7.73 21.76
CA GLN A 279 -23.53 -7.99 20.80
C GLN A 279 -24.78 -7.15 21.14
N LYS A 280 -25.26 -6.37 20.16
CA LYS A 280 -26.55 -5.66 20.20
C LYS A 280 -27.59 -6.39 19.34
N SER A 281 -28.73 -5.76 19.09
CA SER A 281 -29.83 -6.33 18.29
C SER A 281 -29.43 -6.73 16.86
N ASP A 282 -28.68 -5.85 16.21
CA ASP A 282 -28.42 -5.83 14.77
C ASP A 282 -26.95 -5.46 14.44
N SER A 283 -26.21 -4.99 15.44
CA SER A 283 -24.78 -4.67 15.36
C SER A 283 -23.98 -5.27 16.53
N THR A 284 -22.66 -5.19 16.45
CA THR A 284 -21.74 -5.55 17.54
C THR A 284 -20.78 -4.41 17.77
N ILE A 285 -20.59 -4.02 19.03
CA ILE A 285 -19.56 -3.06 19.44
C ILE A 285 -18.32 -3.84 19.83
N VAL A 286 -17.20 -3.56 19.16
CA VAL A 286 -15.88 -4.06 19.52
C VAL A 286 -15.19 -3.01 20.38
N HIS A 287 -14.91 -3.35 21.64
CA HIS A 287 -14.06 -2.54 22.49
C HIS A 287 -12.61 -3.03 22.39
N LEU A 288 -11.73 -2.15 21.91
CA LEU A 288 -10.29 -2.35 21.93
C LEU A 288 -9.73 -1.81 23.25
N THR A 289 -8.86 -2.58 23.88
CA THR A 289 -7.90 -2.10 24.88
C THR A 289 -6.52 -2.59 24.49
N HIS A 290 -5.59 -1.66 24.27
CA HIS A 290 -4.22 -1.95 23.85
C HIS A 290 -3.27 -1.29 24.87
N ASP A 291 -2.71 -2.10 25.75
CA ASP A 291 -1.93 -1.69 26.92
C ASP A 291 -0.46 -2.09 26.73
N GLY A 292 0.51 -1.30 27.19
CA GLY A 292 1.92 -1.56 26.94
C GLY A 292 2.45 -1.00 25.61
N VAL A 293 1.73 -0.08 24.96
CA VAL A 293 2.22 0.64 23.77
C VAL A 293 3.37 1.57 24.21
N PRO A 294 4.53 1.62 23.52
CA PRO A 294 5.57 2.60 23.84
C PRO A 294 5.03 4.04 23.75
N VAL A 295 5.37 4.89 24.73
CA VAL A 295 4.96 6.31 24.70
C VAL A 295 5.52 7.01 23.45
N GLY A 296 4.66 7.70 22.71
CA GLY A 296 4.94 8.30 21.40
C GLY A 296 4.38 7.49 20.21
N GLU A 297 4.05 6.21 20.41
CA GLU A 297 3.48 5.34 19.37
C GLU A 297 1.94 5.30 19.41
N GLU A 298 1.26 5.95 20.36
CA GLU A 298 -0.18 5.79 20.59
C GLU A 298 -1.02 6.18 19.36
N ASP A 299 -0.65 7.28 18.69
CA ASP A 299 -1.36 7.81 17.52
C ASP A 299 -1.01 7.04 16.23
N ILE A 300 0.17 6.42 16.17
CA ILE A 300 0.57 5.51 15.09
C ILE A 300 -0.22 4.20 15.23
N VAL A 301 -0.23 3.61 16.42
CA VAL A 301 -0.99 2.41 16.75
C VAL A 301 -2.49 2.61 16.52
N ARG A 302 -3.06 3.75 16.95
CA ARG A 302 -4.46 4.12 16.65
C ARG A 302 -4.75 4.17 15.15
N ARG A 303 -3.93 4.88 14.36
CA ARG A 303 -4.10 4.93 12.89
C ARG A 303 -3.95 3.55 12.26
N ASN A 304 -3.05 2.71 12.77
CA ASN A 304 -2.86 1.35 12.28
C ASN A 304 -4.08 0.46 12.56
N TRP A 305 -4.68 0.55 13.76
CA TRP A 305 -5.96 -0.10 14.05
C TRP A 305 -7.07 0.39 13.11
N GLN A 306 -7.20 1.69 12.90
CA GLN A 306 -8.19 2.25 11.98
C GLN A 306 -8.01 1.77 10.54
N ASN A 307 -6.80 1.87 10.00
CA ASN A 307 -6.54 1.66 8.57
C ASN A 307 -6.36 0.19 8.18
N TYR A 308 -5.78 -0.64 9.06
CA TYR A 308 -5.45 -2.04 8.74
C TYR A 308 -6.41 -3.06 9.38
N TYR A 309 -7.16 -2.69 10.41
CA TYR A 309 -8.16 -3.58 11.02
C TYR A 309 -9.58 -3.05 10.78
N TRP A 310 -9.93 -1.87 11.30
CA TRP A 310 -11.31 -1.38 11.31
C TRP A 310 -11.86 -1.13 9.91
N ASN A 311 -11.16 -0.35 9.07
CA ASN A 311 -11.63 -0.02 7.71
C ASN A 311 -11.72 -1.27 6.80
N PRO A 312 -10.72 -2.18 6.74
CA PRO A 312 -10.80 -3.38 5.90
C PRO A 312 -11.90 -4.35 6.35
N ILE A 313 -12.02 -4.62 7.66
CA ILE A 313 -13.06 -5.50 8.23
C ILE A 313 -14.46 -4.90 8.00
N LYS A 314 -14.64 -3.58 8.18
CA LYS A 314 -15.88 -2.89 7.79
C LYS A 314 -16.20 -3.06 6.31
N SER A 315 -15.19 -3.09 5.42
CA SER A 315 -15.41 -3.34 3.99
C SER A 315 -15.86 -4.78 3.71
N VAL A 316 -15.39 -5.77 4.48
CA VAL A 316 -15.81 -7.19 4.33
C VAL A 316 -17.31 -7.34 4.62
N PHE A 317 -17.79 -6.80 5.73
CA PHE A 317 -19.22 -6.82 6.09
C PHE A 317 -20.06 -5.80 5.29
N GLY A 318 -19.47 -4.69 4.86
CA GLY A 318 -20.14 -3.68 4.03
C GLY A 318 -20.47 -4.18 2.62
N ARG A 319 -19.69 -5.12 2.07
CA ARG A 319 -19.99 -5.77 0.78
C ARG A 319 -21.20 -6.72 0.88
N THR A 320 -21.39 -7.42 2.01
CA THR A 320 -22.51 -8.36 2.17
C THR A 320 -23.87 -7.65 2.30
N ASN A 321 -23.93 -6.46 2.91
CA ASN A 321 -25.19 -5.73 3.10
C ASN A 321 -25.73 -5.00 1.85
N ARG A 322 -25.06 -5.08 0.69
CA ARG A 322 -25.64 -4.66 -0.61
C ARG A 322 -26.41 -5.78 -1.35
N SER A 323 -26.47 -6.99 -0.78
CA SER A 323 -27.21 -8.13 -1.35
C SER A 323 -28.38 -8.54 -0.45
N GLY A 324 -29.29 -7.61 -0.13
CA GLY A 324 -30.27 -7.82 0.95
C GLY A 324 -31.63 -7.13 0.85
N SER A 325 -32.00 -6.46 -0.26
CA SER A 325 -33.39 -6.00 -0.45
C SER A 325 -33.73 -5.67 -1.91
N ASN A 326 -34.07 -6.68 -2.71
CA ASN A 326 -35.00 -6.52 -3.85
C ASN A 326 -35.65 -7.84 -4.31
N SER A 327 -36.16 -8.65 -3.39
CA SER A 327 -37.01 -9.81 -3.70
C SER A 327 -38.49 -9.39 -3.66
N GLY A 328 -38.90 -8.50 -4.58
CA GLY A 328 -40.14 -7.72 -4.39
C GLY A 328 -41.09 -7.50 -5.56
N ASN A 329 -40.75 -7.80 -6.83
CA ASN A 329 -41.75 -7.92 -7.91
C ASN A 329 -41.20 -8.45 -9.26
N ARG A 330 -41.13 -9.78 -9.44
CA ARG A 330 -41.14 -10.36 -10.80
C ARG A 330 -42.58 -10.75 -11.18
N ARG A 331 -43.32 -9.79 -11.73
CA ARG A 331 -44.62 -10.05 -12.35
C ARG A 331 -44.46 -11.08 -13.47
N ARG A 332 -45.13 -12.23 -13.33
CA ARG A 332 -45.21 -13.28 -14.35
C ARG A 332 -45.66 -12.71 -15.70
N ARG A 333 -44.77 -12.68 -16.70
CA ARG A 333 -45.18 -12.65 -18.11
C ARG A 333 -45.37 -14.09 -18.57
N LYS A 334 -46.62 -14.50 -18.80
CA LYS A 334 -46.92 -15.77 -19.50
C LYS A 334 -46.38 -15.67 -20.93
N SER A 335 -45.71 -16.73 -21.38
CA SER A 335 -45.42 -16.93 -22.80
C SER A 335 -46.73 -17.15 -23.56
N TYR A 336 -46.89 -16.52 -24.72
CA TYR A 336 -47.89 -16.91 -25.70
C TYR A 336 -47.20 -17.13 -27.04
N LYS A 337 -47.21 -18.38 -27.50
CA LYS A 337 -46.66 -18.81 -28.77
C LYS A 337 -47.80 -18.75 -29.79
N SER A 338 -47.68 -17.91 -30.82
CA SER A 338 -48.65 -17.86 -31.92
C SER A 338 -47.93 -18.08 -33.25
N SER A 339 -48.16 -19.25 -33.83
CA SER A 339 -47.72 -19.63 -35.18
C SER A 339 -48.59 -18.92 -36.22
N LYS A 340 -47.96 -18.43 -37.30
CA LYS A 340 -48.67 -17.87 -38.45
C LYS A 340 -48.46 -18.75 -39.67
N GLU A 341 -49.32 -19.76 -39.81
CA GLU A 341 -49.53 -20.41 -41.10
C GLU A 341 -50.42 -19.50 -41.96
N SER A 342 -50.12 -19.39 -43.25
CA SER A 342 -50.98 -18.73 -44.24
C SER A 342 -51.12 -19.62 -45.45
N GLY A 343 -52.30 -20.22 -45.63
CA GLY A 343 -52.62 -21.06 -46.78
C GLY A 343 -53.52 -20.34 -47.79
N GLY A 344 -53.10 -20.37 -49.06
CA GLY A 344 -53.93 -20.49 -50.27
C GLY A 344 -54.92 -19.39 -50.64
N GLY A 345 -54.78 -18.81 -51.85
CA GLY A 345 -55.82 -17.92 -52.40
C GLY A 345 -55.58 -17.23 -53.74
N GLY A 346 -55.28 -17.98 -54.82
CA GLY A 346 -55.65 -17.65 -56.21
C GLY A 346 -55.10 -16.38 -56.91
N GLY A 347 -54.36 -16.57 -58.02
CA GLY A 347 -54.03 -15.51 -58.98
C GLY A 347 -53.15 -16.04 -60.11
N ALA A 348 -53.56 -15.89 -61.37
CA ALA A 348 -52.89 -16.44 -62.56
C ALA A 348 -52.02 -15.40 -63.31
N PHE A 349 -51.50 -15.80 -64.48
CA PHE A 349 -50.49 -15.13 -65.34
C PHE A 349 -49.04 -15.22 -64.79
N GLY A 350 -48.00 -15.54 -65.57
CA GLY A 350 -47.90 -15.86 -67.00
C GLY A 350 -46.58 -15.32 -67.58
N PHE A 351 -45.87 -16.12 -68.41
CA PHE A 351 -44.48 -15.89 -68.91
C PHE A 351 -43.36 -15.95 -67.84
N GLY A 352 -42.13 -16.43 -68.09
CA GLY A 352 -41.61 -17.15 -69.26
C GLY A 352 -40.13 -16.81 -69.60
N ILE A 353 -39.24 -17.82 -69.63
CA ILE A 353 -37.86 -17.79 -70.22
C ILE A 353 -36.87 -16.93 -69.34
N THR A 354 -35.59 -17.22 -69.08
CA THR A 354 -34.50 -17.89 -69.84
C THR A 354 -33.44 -18.53 -68.91
N VAL A 355 -32.58 -19.40 -69.47
CA VAL A 355 -31.38 -20.03 -68.87
C VAL A 355 -30.16 -19.10 -68.88
N ALA A 356 -29.25 -19.23 -67.89
CA ALA A 356 -27.83 -18.93 -68.06
C ALA A 356 -26.95 -19.82 -67.15
N ILE A 357 -26.04 -20.58 -67.78
CA ILE A 357 -25.00 -21.40 -67.12
C ILE A 357 -23.65 -20.76 -67.41
N VAL A 358 -22.78 -20.57 -66.41
CA VAL A 358 -21.32 -20.56 -66.62
C VAL A 358 -20.62 -21.28 -65.47
N LEU A 359 -19.91 -22.35 -65.82
CA LEU A 359 -18.91 -23.05 -65.03
C LEU A 359 -17.52 -22.64 -65.53
N THR A 360 -16.55 -22.43 -64.63
CA THR A 360 -15.14 -22.70 -64.90
C THR A 360 -14.37 -22.99 -63.61
N ALA A 361 -13.51 -24.01 -63.64
CA ALA A 361 -12.64 -24.41 -62.53
C ALA A 361 -11.28 -24.90 -63.05
N VAL A 362 -10.18 -24.44 -62.45
CA VAL A 362 -8.80 -24.99 -62.51
C VAL A 362 -8.14 -24.67 -61.14
N VAL A 363 -7.56 -25.55 -60.30
CA VAL A 363 -7.13 -26.98 -60.31
C VAL A 363 -5.60 -27.19 -60.47
N LEU A 364 -4.93 -27.38 -59.33
CA LEU A 364 -3.57 -27.97 -59.11
C LEU A 364 -2.33 -27.16 -59.57
N GLY A 365 -1.13 -27.31 -58.98
CA GLY A 365 -0.68 -28.09 -57.81
C GLY A 365 0.69 -28.79 -58.00
N PHE A 366 1.46 -28.99 -56.91
CA PHE A 366 2.64 -29.91 -56.78
C PHE A 366 3.96 -29.56 -57.54
N VAL A 367 5.20 -29.93 -57.14
CA VAL A 367 5.83 -30.31 -55.83
C VAL A 367 7.38 -30.52 -55.96
N TYR A 368 8.15 -30.49 -54.85
CA TYR A 368 9.51 -31.11 -54.61
C TYR A 368 10.76 -30.57 -55.40
N SER A 369 12.04 -30.78 -55.01
CA SER A 369 12.71 -31.22 -53.75
C SER A 369 14.26 -31.22 -53.86
N THR A 370 14.99 -31.06 -52.73
CA THR A 370 16.41 -31.43 -52.47
C THR A 370 17.52 -30.73 -53.30
N ARG A 371 18.81 -30.65 -52.90
CA ARG A 371 19.63 -31.48 -51.99
C ARG A 371 20.84 -30.68 -51.41
N SER A 372 21.46 -31.19 -50.35
CA SER A 372 22.70 -30.67 -49.73
C SER A 372 24.00 -31.23 -50.33
N THR A 373 25.12 -30.49 -50.17
CA THR A 373 26.50 -31.02 -50.12
C THR A 373 27.45 -30.04 -49.40
N SER A 374 28.64 -30.50 -49.00
CA SER A 374 29.46 -29.93 -47.91
C SER A 374 30.95 -29.71 -48.25
N ALA A 375 31.63 -28.89 -47.42
CA ALA A 375 33.01 -29.04 -46.90
C ALA A 375 34.21 -28.20 -47.42
N SER A 376 34.84 -27.49 -46.46
CA SER A 376 36.30 -27.36 -46.15
C SER A 376 37.34 -26.74 -47.11
N SER A 377 37.99 -25.64 -46.67
CA SER A 377 39.44 -25.54 -46.24
C SER A 377 39.92 -24.06 -46.20
N THR A 378 40.40 -23.46 -45.08
CA THR A 378 41.73 -23.49 -44.39
C THR A 378 42.86 -22.58 -44.97
N THR A 379 43.11 -21.41 -44.35
CA THR A 379 44.43 -20.74 -44.11
C THR A 379 44.17 -19.50 -43.19
N THR A 380 44.81 -19.20 -42.05
CA THR A 380 46.23 -18.90 -41.69
C THR A 380 46.87 -17.82 -42.59
N SER A 381 47.58 -16.78 -42.14
CA SER A 381 48.11 -16.33 -40.82
C SER A 381 48.07 -14.76 -40.79
N SER A 382 48.66 -13.94 -39.90
CA SER A 382 49.59 -14.08 -38.75
C SER A 382 49.46 -12.90 -37.77
N SER A 383 50.25 -12.89 -36.68
CA SER A 383 50.39 -11.83 -35.67
C SER A 383 51.78 -11.14 -35.70
N SER A 384 52.03 -10.23 -34.75
CA SER A 384 53.29 -9.51 -34.37
C SER A 384 53.75 -8.30 -35.19
N LEU A 385 53.57 -7.10 -34.64
CA LEU A 385 54.63 -6.38 -33.90
C LEU A 385 54.01 -5.44 -32.84
#